data_AF-A0A8H7MJA0-F1
#
_entry.id   AF-A0A8H7MJA0-F1
#
_cell.length_a   1.000
_cell.length_b   1.000
_cell.length_c   1.000
_cell.angle_alpha   90.00
_cell.angle_beta   90.00
_cell.angle_gamma   90.00
#
_symmetry.space_group_name_H-M   'P 1'
#
loop_
_entity.id
_entity.type
_entity.pdbx_description
1 polymer ?
#
loop_
_entity_poly.entity_id
_entity_poly.type
_entity_poly.pdbx_seq_one_letter_code
_entity_poly.pdbx_strand_id
1 'polypeptide(L)'
;MSTLSADYAAPSGTHAFSAPLPAVSSSASTTDRLAFLGALQSDLKTLQANINAFLTQKMADDKASDAKEEENYGEEVVDED
;
A
#
# COMPACT_ATOMS: atom_id res chain seq x y z
N MET A 1 -13.73 -15.29 9.72
CA MET A 1 -13.06 -14.08 10.25
C MET A 1 -13.04 -13.07 9.12
N SER A 2 -13.35 -11.81 9.40
CA SER A 2 -13.30 -10.75 8.38
C SER A 2 -11.87 -10.22 8.27
N THR A 3 -11.48 -9.77 7.09
CA THR A 3 -10.15 -9.22 6.82
C THR A 3 -10.29 -7.87 6.13
N LEU A 4 -9.46 -6.92 6.51
CA LEU A 4 -9.25 -5.69 5.76
C LEU A 4 -8.11 -5.95 4.78
N SER A 5 -8.35 -5.76 3.48
CA SER A 5 -7.36 -6.02 2.44
C SER A 5 -7.31 -4.92 1.39
N ALA A 6 -6.15 -4.77 0.76
CA ALA A 6 -5.94 -3.94 -0.41
C ALA A 6 -4.91 -4.58 -1.33
N ASP A 7 -5.15 -4.51 -2.63
CA ASP A 7 -4.26 -5.08 -3.65
C ASP A 7 -3.69 -3.97 -4.53
N TYR A 8 -2.38 -3.94 -4.63
CA TYR A 8 -1.64 -3.10 -5.56
C TYR A 8 -1.26 -3.93 -6.79
N ALA A 9 -1.48 -3.36 -7.98
CA ALA A 9 -1.09 -3.96 -9.25
C ALA A 9 -0.51 -2.89 -10.18
N ALA A 10 0.65 -3.19 -10.74
CA ALA A 10 1.33 -2.40 -11.76
C ALA A 10 2.04 -3.33 -12.75
N PRO A 11 2.46 -2.84 -13.93
CA PRO A 11 3.24 -3.64 -14.88
C PRO A 11 4.53 -4.22 -14.28
N SER A 12 5.14 -3.52 -13.32
CA SER A 12 6.35 -3.94 -12.63
C SER A 12 6.13 -4.89 -11.45
N GLY A 13 4.88 -5.22 -11.11
CA GLY A 13 4.57 -6.21 -10.07
C GLY A 13 3.29 -5.95 -9.28
N THR A 14 2.99 -6.85 -8.35
CA THR A 14 1.83 -6.78 -7.46
C THR A 14 2.25 -6.81 -6.00
N HIS A 15 1.41 -6.27 -5.12
CA HIS A 15 1.62 -6.31 -3.67
C HIS A 15 0.28 -6.36 -2.94
N ALA A 16 0.12 -7.27 -1.99
CA ALA A 16 -1.10 -7.42 -1.21
C ALA A 16 -0.90 -6.94 0.22
N PHE A 17 -1.86 -6.19 0.73
CA PHE A 17 -1.94 -5.79 2.13
C PHE A 17 -3.13 -6.49 2.78
N SER A 18 -2.93 -7.04 3.98
CA SER A 18 -3.99 -7.72 4.71
C SER A 18 -3.83 -7.51 6.22
N ALA A 19 -4.94 -7.24 6.89
CA ALA A 19 -5.03 -7.15 8.34
C ALA A 19 -6.25 -7.95 8.84
N PRO A 20 -6.08 -8.82 9.86
CA PRO A 20 -7.20 -9.57 10.42
C PRO A 20 -8.09 -8.65 11.25
N LEU A 21 -9.41 -8.72 11.04
CA LEU A 21 -10.37 -8.00 11.87
C LEU A 21 -10.99 -8.92 12.94
N PRO A 22 -11.37 -8.37 14.11
CA PRO A 22 -12.09 -9.13 15.12
C PRO A 22 -13.38 -9.73 14.55
N ALA A 23 -13.72 -10.95 14.97
CA ALA A 23 -15.00 -11.56 14.58
C ALA A 23 -16.15 -10.89 15.34
N VAL A 24 -17.19 -10.46 14.63
CA VAL A 24 -18.43 -9.94 15.22
C VAL A 24 -19.54 -10.95 14.96
N SER A 25 -20.16 -11.47 16.01
CA SER A 25 -21.35 -12.32 15.88
C SER A 25 -22.58 -11.48 15.53
N SER A 26 -23.59 -12.08 14.90
CA SER A 26 -24.87 -11.40 14.61
C SER A 26 -25.61 -10.96 15.89
N SER A 27 -25.34 -11.61 17.02
CA SER A 27 -25.83 -11.28 18.37
C SER A 27 -24.85 -10.44 19.20
N ALA A 28 -23.82 -9.85 18.59
CA ALA A 28 -22.79 -9.09 19.29
C ALA A 28 -23.37 -7.90 20.07
N SER A 29 -22.90 -7.74 21.30
CA SER A 29 -23.27 -6.63 22.17
C SER A 29 -22.78 -5.29 21.60
N THR A 30 -23.32 -4.17 22.09
CA THR A 30 -22.84 -2.84 21.71
C THR A 30 -21.35 -2.67 21.99
N THR A 31 -20.85 -3.23 23.09
CA THR A 31 -19.43 -3.21 23.46
C THR A 31 -18.56 -3.94 22.42
N ASP A 32 -18.99 -5.12 21.98
CA ASP A 32 -18.26 -5.90 20.97
C ASP A 32 -18.22 -5.17 19.61
N ARG A 33 -19.32 -4.50 19.26
CA ARG A 33 -19.40 -3.66 18.05
C ARG A 33 -18.47 -2.46 18.11
N LEU A 34 -18.38 -1.81 19.27
CA LEU A 34 -17.43 -0.70 19.49
C LEU A 34 -15.98 -1.18 19.42
N ALA A 35 -15.67 -2.33 20.01
CA ALA A 35 -14.34 -2.93 19.94
C ALA A 35 -13.95 -3.26 18.48
N PHE A 36 -14.87 -3.82 17.70
CA PHE A 36 -14.66 -4.07 16.28
C PHE A 36 -14.41 -2.78 15.49
N LEU A 37 -15.22 -1.74 15.69
CA LEU A 37 -15.05 -0.45 15.00
C LEU A 37 -13.72 0.22 15.38
N GLY A 38 -13.31 0.13 16.65
CA GLY A 38 -12.02 0.62 17.12
C GLY A 38 -10.85 -0.10 16.45
N ALA A 39 -10.91 -1.43 16.38
CA ALA A 39 -9.91 -2.24 15.67
C ALA A 39 -9.86 -1.89 14.17
N LEU A 40 -11.02 -1.85 13.51
CA LEU A 40 -11.12 -1.48 12.09
C LEU A 40 -10.53 -0.09 11.81
N GLN A 41 -10.80 0.89 12.67
CA GLN A 41 -10.26 2.24 12.49
C GLN A 41 -8.73 2.28 12.67
N SER A 42 -8.19 1.52 13.62
CA SER A 42 -6.75 1.39 13.83
C SER A 42 -6.07 0.70 12.65
N ASP A 43 -6.67 -0.39 12.17
CA ASP A 43 -6.15 -1.18 11.05
C ASP A 43 -6.18 -0.39 9.76
N LEU A 44 -7.21 0.44 9.53
CA LEU A 44 -7.27 1.35 8.38
C LEU A 44 -6.14 2.38 8.39
N LYS A 45 -5.83 2.99 9.55
CA LYS A 45 -4.71 3.94 9.67
C LYS A 45 -3.37 3.25 9.42
N THR A 46 -3.22 2.03 9.94
CA THR A 46 -2.02 1.21 9.74
C THR A 46 -1.86 0.83 8.27
N LEU A 47 -2.94 0.38 7.62
CA LEU A 47 -2.96 0.05 6.21
C LEU A 47 -2.59 1.26 5.35
N GLN A 48 -3.15 2.43 5.63
CA GLN A 48 -2.81 3.67 4.94
C GLN A 48 -1.32 4.01 5.07
N ALA A 49 -0.76 3.92 6.29
CA ALA A 49 0.66 4.16 6.52
C ALA A 49 1.54 3.18 5.73
N ASN A 50 1.17 1.90 5.72
CA ASN A 50 1.89 0.87 4.97
C ASN A 50 1.85 1.09 3.46
N ILE A 51 0.69 1.47 2.91
CA ILE A 51 0.55 1.80 1.49
C ILE A 51 1.43 3.02 1.14
N ASN A 52 1.38 4.07 1.95
CA ASN A 52 2.19 5.27 1.72
C ASN A 52 3.69 4.95 1.77
N ALA A 53 4.12 4.14 2.73
CA ALA A 53 5.51 3.71 2.85
C ALA A 53 5.93 2.89 1.61
N PHE A 54 5.11 1.93 1.20
CA PHE A 54 5.35 1.10 0.02
C PHE A 54 5.48 1.94 -1.26
N LEU A 55 4.52 2.84 -1.53
CA LEU A 55 4.55 3.68 -2.72
C LEU A 55 5.72 4.67 -2.70
N THR A 56 6.04 5.23 -1.54
CA THR A 56 7.20 6.12 -1.38
C THR A 56 8.52 5.41 -1.66
N GLN A 57 8.68 4.20 -1.13
CA GLN A 57 9.86 3.38 -1.41
C GLN A 57 9.94 3.05 -2.91
N LYS A 58 8.84 2.63 -3.51
CA LYS A 58 8.80 2.31 -4.95
C LYS A 58 9.19 3.51 -5.82
N MET A 59 8.69 4.71 -5.51
CA MET A 59 9.09 5.93 -6.23
C MET A 59 10.59 6.23 -6.09
N ALA A 60 11.17 5.97 -4.92
CA ALA A 60 12.61 6.15 -4.70
C ALA A 60 13.43 5.13 -5.49
N ASP A 61 12.97 3.87 -5.54
CA ASP A 61 13.60 2.80 -6.30
C ASP A 61 13.52 3.08 -7.81
N ASP A 62 12.35 3.49 -8.30
CA ASP A 62 12.13 3.84 -9.71
C ASP A 62 13.04 5.01 -10.12
N LYS A 63 13.12 6.08 -9.30
CA LYS A 63 14.02 7.21 -9.55
C LYS A 63 15.50 6.81 -9.56
N ALA A 64 15.89 5.88 -8.70
CA ALA A 64 17.27 5.37 -8.66
C ALA A 64 17.58 4.44 -9.85
N SER A 65 16.58 3.76 -10.40
CA SER A 65 16.70 3.00 -11.64
C SER A 65 16.91 3.92 -12.83
N ASP A 66 16.06 4.94 -12.98
CA ASP A 66 16.17 5.91 -14.07
C ASP A 66 17.54 6.60 -14.09
N ALA A 67 18.02 7.06 -12.92
CA ALA A 67 19.35 7.68 -12.83
C ALA A 67 20.50 6.75 -13.25
N LYS A 68 20.39 5.43 -12.99
CA LYS A 68 21.40 4.46 -13.45
C LYS A 68 21.32 4.20 -14.95
N GLU A 69 20.11 4.24 -15.52
CA GLU A 69 19.92 4.10 -16.95
C GLU A 69 20.52 5.29 -17.71
N GLU A 70 20.28 6.52 -17.22
CA GLU A 70 20.90 7.76 -17.74
C GLU A 70 22.44 7.73 -17.62
N GLU A 71 23.00 7.24 -16.50
CA GLU A 71 24.45 7.11 -16.35
C GLU A 71 25.07 6.06 -17.31
N ASN A 72 24.32 5.00 -17.63
CA ASN A 72 24.81 3.90 -18.47
C ASN A 72 24.62 4.16 -19.98
N TYR A 73 23.62 4.97 -20.36
CA TYR A 73 23.28 5.22 -21.77
C TYR A 73 23.43 6.68 -22.20
N GLY A 74 23.68 7.61 -21.26
CA GLY A 74 23.81 9.05 -21.52
C GLY A 74 22.47 9.73 -21.76
N GLU A 75 22.38 11.04 -21.49
CA GLU A 75 21.16 11.83 -21.77
C GLU A 75 20.74 11.64 -23.23
N GLU A 76 19.48 11.27 -23.43
CA GLU A 76 18.86 11.29 -24.76
C GLU A 76 18.99 12.71 -25.33
N VAL A 77 19.74 12.87 -26.41
CA VAL A 77 19.83 14.13 -27.13
C VAL A 77 18.48 14.33 -27.80
N VAL A 78 17.62 15.14 -27.18
CA VAL A 78 16.36 15.54 -27.81
C VAL A 78 16.74 16.45 -28.98
N ASP A 79 16.63 15.94 -30.21
CA ASP A 79 16.79 16.75 -31.40
C ASP A 79 15.69 17.83 -31.42
N GLU A 80 16.06 19.09 -31.19
CA GLU A 80 15.17 20.25 -31.35
C GLU A 80 15.05 20.59 -32.85
N ASP A 81 13.94 20.20 -33.48
CA ASP A 81 13.52 20.63 -34.83
C ASP A 81 12.99 22.08 -34.86
#